data_AF-K1NGD1-F1
#
_entry.id   AF-K1NGD1-F1
#
_cell.length_a   1.000
_cell.length_b   1.000
_cell.length_c   1.000
_cell.angle_alpha   90.00
_cell.angle_beta   90.00
_cell.angle_gamma   90.00
#
_symmetry.space_group_name_H-M   'P 1'
#
loop_
_entity.id
_entity.type
_entity.pdbx_description
1 polymer ?
#
loop_
_entity_poly.entity_id
_entity_poly.type
_entity_poly.pdbx_seq_one_letter_code
_entity_poly.pdbx_strand_id
1 'polypeptide(L)'
;MATLLVFLRQESFRSKYHLSAGVAMPVDVIFFLTPLIIYFLAEEIHVSGIIAVVAAGLIHNVESERSRLTNAFIFYNSNQLSQLLIDILNGIVFLLLGIIIVRSMREDILINKQLMRF
;
A
#
# COMPACT_ATOMS: atom_id res chain seq x y z
N MET A 1 5.24 5.82 26.06
CA MET A 1 5.28 5.40 24.64
C MET A 1 4.15 6.00 23.82
N ALA A 2 2.88 5.88 24.22
CA ALA A 2 1.74 6.51 23.50
C ALA A 2 1.82 8.05 23.40
N THR A 3 2.40 8.72 24.40
CA THR A 3 2.56 10.18 24.42
C THR A 3 3.55 10.70 23.38
N LEU A 4 4.56 9.90 23.02
CA LEU A 4 5.54 10.25 21.99
C LEU A 4 4.91 10.20 20.59
N LEU A 5 4.05 9.22 20.35
CA LEU A 5 3.27 9.11 19.10
C LEU A 5 2.31 10.28 18.94
N VAL A 6 1.64 10.70 20.02
CA VAL A 6 0.75 11.88 20.01
C VAL A 6 1.52 13.17 19.75
N PHE A 7 2.73 13.31 20.30
CA PHE A 7 3.59 14.48 20.08
C PHE A 7 4.13 14.54 18.64
N LEU A 8 4.58 13.41 18.09
CA LEU A 8 4.98 13.29 16.67
C LEU A 8 3.82 13.61 15.72
N ARG A 9 2.61 13.17 16.07
CA ARG A 9 1.37 13.49 15.33
C ARG A 9 1.02 14.98 15.43
N GLN A 10 1.31 15.65 16.56
CA GLN A 10 1.01 17.06 16.78
C GLN A 10 1.97 18.01 16.03
N GLU A 11 3.27 17.69 15.97
CA GLU A 11 4.24 18.48 15.19
C GLU A 11 4.00 18.35 13.68
N SER A 12 3.54 17.18 13.21
CA SER A 12 3.14 16.98 11.81
C SER A 12 1.89 17.80 11.42
N PHE A 13 0.97 18.06 12.35
CA PHE A 13 -0.25 18.85 12.09
C PHE A 13 -0.06 20.36 12.26
N ARG A 14 1.00 20.81 12.94
CA ARG A 14 1.33 22.23 13.12
C ARG A 14 2.34 22.77 12.11
N SER A 15 2.90 21.93 11.25
CA SER A 15 3.87 22.43 10.27
C SER A 15 3.19 23.22 9.16
N LYS A 16 3.56 24.50 9.11
CA LYS A 16 3.18 25.50 8.11
C LYS A 16 3.75 25.17 6.73
N TYR A 17 3.25 24.11 6.09
CA TYR A 17 3.53 23.83 4.66
C TYR A 17 2.32 24.07 3.75
N HIS A 18 1.27 24.74 4.24
CA HIS A 18 0.14 25.23 3.42
C HIS A 18 0.51 26.36 2.41
N LEU A 19 1.79 26.60 2.14
CA LEU A 19 2.25 27.65 1.22
C LEU A 19 3.39 27.13 0.34
N SER A 20 3.12 26.14 -0.51
CA SER A 20 3.87 25.88 -1.75
C SER A 20 3.13 24.83 -2.56
N ALA A 21 2.43 25.28 -3.59
CA ALA A 21 1.70 24.48 -4.58
C ALA A 21 2.61 23.63 -5.50
N GLY A 22 3.69 23.05 -4.96
CA GLY A 22 4.68 22.28 -5.71
C GLY A 22 5.45 21.24 -4.90
N VAL A 23 5.22 21.11 -3.58
CA VAL A 23 5.78 20.03 -2.78
C VAL A 23 4.65 19.05 -2.52
N ALA A 24 4.70 17.88 -3.16
CA ALA A 24 3.84 16.75 -2.83
C ALA A 24 3.84 16.55 -1.31
N MET A 25 2.66 16.48 -0.72
CA MET A 25 2.47 16.68 0.71
C MET A 25 3.19 15.57 1.49
N PRO A 26 3.93 15.87 2.58
CA PRO A 26 4.66 14.85 3.36
C PRO A 26 3.77 13.68 3.81
N VAL A 27 2.48 13.93 3.97
CA VAL A 27 1.47 12.98 4.42
C VAL A 27 1.23 11.87 3.39
N ASP A 28 1.26 12.18 2.08
CA ASP A 28 1.05 11.18 1.02
C ASP A 28 2.22 10.18 0.94
N VAL A 29 3.44 10.69 1.14
CA VAL A 29 4.66 9.87 1.21
C VAL A 29 4.63 8.95 2.42
N ILE A 30 4.21 9.46 3.59
CA ILE A 30 4.06 8.66 4.80
C ILE A 30 2.98 7.58 4.60
N PHE A 31 1.87 7.90 3.94
CA PHE A 31 0.79 6.95 3.66
C PHE A 31 1.28 5.79 2.78
N PHE A 32 2.09 6.07 1.75
CA PHE A 32 2.71 5.03 0.91
C PHE A 32 3.75 4.19 1.67
N LEU A 33 4.54 4.82 2.55
CA LEU A 33 5.57 4.13 3.33
C LEU A 33 4.99 3.27 4.47
N THR A 34 3.80 3.60 4.96
CA THR A 34 3.15 2.90 6.08
C THR A 34 3.05 1.37 5.88
N PRO A 35 2.47 0.85 4.77
CA PRO A 35 2.43 -0.60 4.55
C PRO A 35 3.82 -1.23 4.41
N LEU A 36 4.80 -0.51 3.85
CA LEU A 36 6.17 -1.00 3.70
C LEU A 36 6.88 -1.15 5.05
N ILE A 37 6.73 -0.14 5.92
CA ILE A 37 7.31 -0.15 7.27
C ILE A 37 6.69 -1.28 8.10
N ILE A 38 5.36 -1.45 8.04
CA ILE A 38 4.67 -2.53 8.76
C ILE A 38 5.15 -3.90 8.29
N TYR A 39 5.30 -4.08 6.97
CA TYR A 39 5.83 -5.33 6.41
C TYR A 39 7.22 -5.65 6.96
N PHE A 40 8.17 -4.71 6.87
CA PHE A 40 9.54 -4.94 7.32
C PHE A 40 9.63 -5.18 8.83
N LEU A 41 8.91 -4.40 9.64
CA LEU A 41 8.88 -4.61 11.09
C LEU A 41 8.31 -5.97 11.48
N ALA A 42 7.30 -6.45 10.74
CA ALA A 42 6.71 -7.76 10.97
C ALA A 42 7.65 -8.90 10.58
N GLU A 43 8.38 -8.77 9.48
CA GLU A 43 9.40 -9.75 9.08
C GLU A 43 10.55 -9.84 10.09
N GLU A 44 11.00 -8.71 10.64
CA GLU A 44 12.05 -8.66 11.68
C GLU A 44 11.65 -9.40 12.97
N ILE A 45 10.35 -9.47 13.28
CA ILE A 45 9.84 -10.23 14.44
C ILE A 45 9.37 -11.65 14.07
N HIS A 46 9.69 -12.14 12.87
CA HIS A 46 9.33 -13.47 12.35
C HIS A 46 7.82 -13.76 12.30
N VAL A 47 6.99 -12.74 12.08
CA VAL A 47 5.57 -12.93 11.77
C VAL A 47 5.30 -12.61 10.31
N SER A 48 4.18 -13.08 9.77
CA SER A 48 3.84 -12.80 8.37
C SER A 48 3.64 -11.29 8.14
N GLY A 49 4.55 -10.65 7.41
CA GLY A 49 4.43 -9.23 7.05
C GLY A 49 3.15 -8.91 6.27
N ILE A 50 2.75 -9.79 5.36
CA ILE A 50 1.52 -9.63 4.57
C ILE A 50 0.27 -9.54 5.47
N ILE A 51 0.10 -10.49 6.39
CA ILE A 51 -1.04 -10.51 7.33
C ILE A 51 -1.01 -9.29 8.24
N ALA A 52 0.16 -8.84 8.70
CA ALA A 52 0.29 -7.64 9.53
C ALA A 52 -0.18 -6.38 8.79
N VAL A 53 0.23 -6.21 7.52
CA VAL A 53 -0.22 -5.10 6.67
C VAL A 53 -1.73 -5.16 6.44
N VAL A 54 -2.29 -6.34 6.14
CA VAL A 54 -3.74 -6.51 5.96
C VAL A 54 -4.51 -6.17 7.23
N ALA A 55 -4.08 -6.65 8.39
CA ALA A 55 -4.71 -6.37 9.67
C ALA A 55 -4.69 -4.87 10.00
N ALA A 56 -3.55 -4.20 9.77
CA ALA A 56 -3.44 -2.75 9.94
C ALA A 56 -4.38 -1.99 8.98
N GLY A 57 -4.50 -2.43 7.73
CA GLY A 57 -5.44 -1.87 6.76
C GLY A 57 -6.90 -2.04 7.17
N LEU A 58 -7.27 -3.19 7.73
CA LEU A 58 -8.62 -3.44 8.24
C LEU A 58 -8.95 -2.53 9.43
N ILE A 59 -8.03 -2.37 10.38
CA ILE A 59 -8.20 -1.47 11.53
C ILE A 59 -8.34 -0.02 11.04
N HIS A 60 -7.50 0.40 10.10
CA HIS A 60 -7.55 1.74 9.51
C HIS A 60 -8.89 2.01 8.80
N ASN A 61 -9.45 1.02 8.10
CA ASN A 61 -10.76 1.13 7.45
C ASN A 61 -11.90 1.28 8.48
N VAL A 62 -11.86 0.52 9.57
CA VAL A 62 -12.86 0.60 10.66
C VAL A 62 -12.78 1.95 11.39
N GLU A 63 -11.58 2.47 11.66
CA GLU A 63 -11.40 3.78 12.28
C GLU A 63 -11.87 4.93 11.38
N SER A 64 -11.57 4.84 10.08
CA SER A 64 -12.02 5.84 9.09
C SER A 64 -13.55 5.83 8.91
N GLU A 65 -14.20 4.66 9.04
CA GLU A 65 -15.67 4.57 9.09
C GLU A 65 -16.26 5.23 10.35
N ARG A 66 -15.65 5.05 11.53
CA ARG A 66 -16.07 5.76 12.76
C ARG A 66 -15.88 7.27 12.67
N SER A 67 -14.77 7.72 12.09
CA SER A 67 -14.47 9.15 11.94
C SER A 67 -15.42 9.85 10.95
N ARG A 68 -16.00 9.08 10.01
CA ARG A 68 -17.01 9.52 9.02
C ARG A 68 -18.30 10.06 9.65
N LEU A 69 -18.62 9.64 10.88
CA LEU A 69 -19.81 10.10 11.63
C LEU A 69 -19.61 11.44 12.35
N THR A 70 -18.38 11.96 12.44
CA THR A 70 -18.07 13.17 13.24
C THR A 70 -17.76 14.42 12.40
N ASN A 71 -17.27 14.31 11.16
CA ASN A 71 -16.92 15.48 10.34
C ASN A 71 -17.08 15.21 8.82
N ALA A 72 -18.27 15.52 8.28
CA ALA A 72 -18.64 15.25 6.88
C ALA A 72 -18.02 16.18 5.82
N PHE A 73 -17.23 17.19 6.20
CA PHE A 73 -16.83 18.28 5.29
C PHE A 73 -15.43 18.15 4.67
N ILE A 74 -14.56 17.23 5.14
CA ILE A 74 -13.14 17.14 4.70
C ILE A 74 -12.83 15.90 3.84
N PHE A 75 -13.81 15.08 3.48
CA PHE A 75 -13.55 13.71 3.01
C PHE A 75 -13.33 13.53 1.49
N TYR A 76 -13.62 14.53 0.65
CA TYR A 76 -13.72 14.28 -0.80
C TYR A 76 -12.40 14.32 -1.58
N ASN A 77 -11.29 14.78 -0.97
CA ASN A 77 -10.05 15.05 -1.73
C ASN A 77 -8.85 14.15 -1.40
N SER A 78 -8.92 13.28 -0.38
CA SER A 78 -7.78 12.45 0.06
C SER A 78 -7.76 11.02 -0.50
N ASN A 79 -8.86 10.51 -1.07
CA ASN A 79 -8.93 9.12 -1.53
C ASN A 79 -8.42 8.90 -2.95
N GLN A 80 -8.30 9.97 -3.75
CA GLN A 80 -8.05 9.84 -5.18
C GLN A 80 -6.64 9.37 -5.51
N LEU A 81 -5.62 9.86 -4.79
CA LEU A 81 -4.23 9.41 -4.99
C LEU A 81 -4.04 7.94 -4.60
N SER A 82 -4.63 7.50 -3.48
CA SER A 82 -4.57 6.10 -3.05
C SER A 82 -5.24 5.18 -4.07
N GLN A 83 -6.39 5.59 -4.63
CA GLN A 83 -7.09 4.79 -5.63
C GLN A 83 -6.27 4.66 -6.93
N LEU A 84 -5.71 5.77 -7.41
CA LEU A 84 -4.83 5.76 -8.59
C LEU A 84 -3.62 4.84 -8.40
N LEU A 85 -3.01 4.84 -7.22
CA LEU A 85 -1.92 3.92 -6.90
C LEU A 85 -2.38 2.46 -6.94
N ILE A 86 -3.51 2.13 -6.28
CA ILE A 86 -4.08 0.79 -6.31
C ILE A 86 -4.31 0.32 -7.76
N ASP A 87 -4.85 1.18 -8.61
CA ASP A 87 -5.11 0.86 -10.02
C ASP A 87 -3.81 0.58 -10.80
N ILE A 88 -2.76 1.39 -10.58
CA ILE A 88 -1.44 1.18 -11.19
C ILE A 88 -0.80 -0.13 -10.70
N LEU A 89 -0.76 -0.35 -9.38
CA LEU A 89 -0.20 -1.58 -8.80
C LEU A 89 -0.94 -2.82 -9.29
N ASN A 90 -2.28 -2.78 -9.34
CA ASN A 90 -3.09 -3.87 -9.88
C ASN A 90 -2.77 -4.13 -11.35
N GLY A 91 -2.59 -3.07 -12.15
CA GLY A 91 -2.16 -3.19 -13.54
C GLY A 91 -0.79 -3.87 -13.68
N ILE A 92 0.18 -3.49 -12.84
CA ILE A 92 1.52 -4.11 -12.82
C ILE A 92 1.44 -5.58 -12.44
N VAL A 93 0.70 -5.92 -11.38
CA VAL A 93 0.52 -7.31 -10.95
C VAL A 93 -0.13 -8.14 -12.05
N PHE A 94 -1.16 -7.61 -12.73
CA PHE A 94 -1.83 -8.31 -13.83
C PHE A 94 -0.89 -8.53 -15.02
N LEU A 95 -0.10 -7.53 -15.40
CA LEU A 95 0.89 -7.65 -16.47
C LEU A 95 1.97 -8.68 -16.13
N LEU A 96 2.50 -8.65 -14.91
CA LEU A 96 3.50 -9.61 -14.45
C LEU A 96 2.93 -11.03 -14.48
N LEU A 97 1.73 -11.24 -13.95
CA LEU A 97 1.06 -12.53 -13.97
C LEU A 97 0.85 -13.03 -15.41
N GLY A 98 0.38 -12.16 -16.31
CA GLY A 98 0.21 -12.50 -17.72
C GLY A 98 1.51 -12.94 -18.40
N ILE A 99 2.62 -12.23 -18.15
CA ILE A 99 3.95 -12.58 -18.67
C ILE A 99 4.41 -13.92 -18.09
N ILE A 100 4.26 -14.13 -16.78
CA ILE A 100 4.65 -15.37 -16.10
C ILE A 100 3.87 -16.56 -16.67
N ILE A 101 2.55 -16.42 -16.87
CA ILE A 101 1.71 -17.47 -17.45
C ILE A 101 2.17 -17.81 -18.86
N VAL A 102 2.32 -16.82 -19.74
CA VAL A 102 2.74 -17.06 -21.13
C VAL A 102 4.14 -17.70 -21.19
N ARG A 103 5.04 -17.27 -20.31
CA ARG A 103 6.38 -17.83 -20.20
C ARG A 103 6.33 -19.29 -19.72
N SER A 104 5.62 -19.58 -18.64
CA SER A 104 5.46 -20.93 -18.09
C SER A 104 4.87 -21.87 -19.13
N MET A 105 3.79 -21.46 -19.81
CA MET A 105 3.17 -22.27 -20.86
C MET A 105 4.13 -22.59 -22.02
N ARG A 106 4.97 -21.62 -22.42
CA ARG A 106 5.97 -21.86 -23.46
C ARG A 106 7.03 -22.85 -23.00
N GLU A 107 7.51 -22.71 -21.77
CA GLU A 107 8.47 -23.63 -21.16
C GLU A 107 7.91 -25.06 -21.12
N ASP A 108 6.67 -25.24 -20.69
CA ASP A 108 5.99 -26.55 -20.66
C ASP A 108 5.85 -27.20 -22.05
N ILE A 109 5.50 -26.42 -23.08
CA ILE A 109 5.38 -26.91 -24.45
C ILE A 109 6.75 -27.33 -25.01
N LEU A 110 7.81 -26.56 -24.74
CA LEU A 110 9.15 -26.87 -25.19
C LEU A 110 9.68 -28.17 -24.54
N ILE A 111 9.43 -28.35 -23.24
CA ILE A 111 9.78 -29.57 -22.50
C ILE A 111 9.03 -30.79 -23.08
N ASN A 112 7.72 -30.69 -23.28
CA ASN A 112 6.92 -31.79 -23.83
C ASN A 112 7.35 -32.18 -25.26
N LYS A 113 7.69 -31.20 -26.10
CA LYS A 113 8.18 -31.45 -27.47
C LYS A 113 9.54 -32.14 -27.50
N GLN A 114 10.38 -31.97 -26.48
CA GLN A 114 11.63 -32.72 -26.34
C GLN A 114 11.40 -34.17 -25.92
N LEU A 115 10.42 -34.43 -25.05
CA LEU A 115 10.08 -35.78 -24.59
C LEU A 115 9.49 -36.65 -25.71
N MET A 116 8.68 -36.10 -26.62
CA MET A 116 8.10 -36.83 -27.76
C MET A 116 9.08 -37.12 -28.92
N ARG A 117 10.32 -36.64 -28.84
CA ARG A 117 11.36 -36.84 -29.87
C ARG A 117 12.31 -38.01 -29.57
N PHE A 118 12.08 -38.73 -28.47
CA PHE A 118 12.73 -40.00 -28.13
C PHE A 118 11.73 -41.14 -28.32
#